data_AF-A0A7S0WEH9-F1
#
_entry.id   AF-A0A7S0WEH9-F1
#
_cell.length_a   1.000
_cell.length_b   1.000
_cell.length_c   1.000
_cell.angle_alpha   90.00
_cell.angle_beta   90.00
_cell.angle_gamma   90.00
#
_symmetry.space_group_name_H-M   'P 1'
#
loop_
_entity.id
_entity.type
_entity.pdbx_description
1 polymer ?
#
loop_
_entity_poly.entity_id
_entity_poly.type
_entity_poly.pdbx_seq_one_letter_code
_entity_poly.pdbx_strand_id
1 'polypeptide(L)'
;VLMWLHTGSVLLTLGGVVQIIMAFPSALFLTGALCGISFFPFLNFIGVFVIAGIGADDCFVMYDKWMMAKCRCLPGANSRTVAERCYWDSCWAMLLTSLTTSAAFFSNAITPIAPIR
;
A
#
# COMPACT_ATOMS: atom_id res chain seq x y z
N VAL A 1 -3.89 2.17 15.58
CA VAL A 1 -4.49 3.23 16.43
C VAL A 1 -4.48 4.59 15.74
N LEU A 2 -3.31 5.10 15.28
CA LEU A 2 -3.24 6.38 14.55
C LEU A 2 -4.14 6.42 13.30
N MET A 3 -4.17 5.34 12.50
CA MET A 3 -5.07 5.25 11.35
C MET A 3 -6.55 5.34 11.76
N TRP A 4 -6.90 4.77 12.91
CA TRP A 4 -8.29 4.75 13.36
C TRP A 4 -8.73 6.13 13.85
N LEU A 5 -7.85 6.83 14.56
CA LEU A 5 -8.08 8.20 15.00
C LEU A 5 -8.24 9.17 13.82
N HIS A 6 -7.48 8.97 12.73
CA HIS A 6 -7.53 9.85 11.57
C HIS A 6 -8.72 9.57 10.64
N THR A 7 -9.00 8.29 10.36
CA THR A 7 -10.08 7.88 9.45
C THR A 7 -11.45 7.89 10.11
N GLY A 8 -11.52 7.82 11.44
CA GLY A 8 -12.76 7.81 12.22
C GLY A 8 -13.66 6.57 12.03
N SER A 9 -13.26 5.63 11.17
CA SER A 9 -14.01 4.41 10.84
C SER A 9 -13.18 3.16 11.11
N VAL A 10 -13.72 2.27 11.93
CA VAL A 10 -13.11 0.99 12.32
C VAL A 10 -13.05 0.02 11.14
N LEU A 11 -14.05 0.01 10.27
CA LEU A 11 -14.09 -0.89 9.11
C LEU A 11 -13.00 -0.55 8.10
N LEU A 12 -12.79 0.74 7.83
CA LEU A 12 -11.80 1.19 6.86
C LEU A 12 -10.37 0.90 7.35
N THR A 13 -10.15 1.05 8.66
CA THR A 13 -8.87 0.69 9.27
C THR A 13 -8.63 -0.80 9.33
N LEU A 14 -9.64 -1.59 9.67
CA LEU A 14 -9.51 -3.04 9.71
C LEU A 14 -9.27 -3.62 8.31
N GLY A 15 -9.97 -3.10 7.30
CA GLY A 15 -9.73 -3.44 5.89
C GLY A 15 -8.32 -3.12 5.43
N GLY A 16 -7.81 -1.92 5.74
CA GLY A 16 -6.44 -1.52 5.39
C GLY A 16 -5.38 -2.39 6.08
N VAL A 17 -5.54 -2.69 7.38
CA VAL A 17 -4.61 -3.57 8.11
C VAL A 17 -4.62 -4.99 7.55
N VAL A 18 -5.80 -5.54 7.23
CA VAL A 18 -5.91 -6.87 6.60
C VAL A 18 -5.23 -6.90 5.23
N GLN A 19 -5.38 -5.84 4.41
CA GLN A 19 -4.70 -5.72 3.12
C GLN A 19 -3.17 -5.73 3.29
N ILE A 20 -2.63 -4.94 4.22
CA ILE A 20 -1.18 -4.87 4.49
C ILE A 20 -0.65 -6.23 4.93
N ILE A 21 -1.35 -6.92 5.83
CA ILE A 21 -0.94 -8.24 6.31
C ILE A 21 -1.00 -9.28 5.19
N MET A 22 -2.02 -9.24 4.32
CA MET A 22 -2.15 -10.17 3.18
C MET A 22 -1.13 -9.90 2.06
N ALA A 23 -0.61 -8.68 1.95
CA ALA A 23 0.40 -8.34 0.95
C ALA A 23 1.68 -9.17 1.13
N PHE A 24 2.13 -9.41 2.37
CA PHE A 24 3.36 -10.14 2.63
C PHE A 24 3.30 -11.64 2.21
N PRO A 25 2.31 -12.45 2.62
CA PRO A 25 2.16 -13.82 2.13
C PRO A 25 1.99 -13.89 0.62
N SER A 26 1.26 -12.94 0.01
CA SER A 26 1.11 -12.90 -1.45
C SER A 26 2.43 -12.64 -2.16
N ALA A 27 3.30 -11.78 -1.62
CA ALA A 27 4.64 -11.55 -2.15
C ALA A 27 5.50 -12.82 -2.05
N LEU A 28 5.49 -13.52 -0.91
CA LEU A 28 6.22 -14.78 -0.75
C LEU A 28 5.73 -15.88 -1.71
N PHE A 29 4.41 -15.98 -1.88
CA PHE A 29 3.83 -16.91 -2.83
C PHE A 29 4.25 -16.59 -4.27
N LEU A 30 4.21 -15.32 -4.67
CA LEU A 30 4.64 -14.90 -6.00
C LEU A 30 6.14 -15.11 -6.22
N THR A 31 6.99 -14.76 -5.27
CA THR A 31 8.44 -14.98 -5.37
C THR A 31 8.78 -16.48 -5.41
N GLY A 32 8.09 -17.30 -4.61
CA GLY A 32 8.26 -18.75 -4.62
C GLY A 32 7.75 -19.41 -5.91
N ALA A 33 6.57 -19.02 -6.39
CA ALA A 33 5.93 -19.62 -7.56
C ALA A 33 6.53 -19.15 -8.90
N LEU A 34 6.90 -17.87 -9.03
CA LEU A 34 7.42 -17.31 -10.28
C LEU A 34 8.95 -17.41 -10.39
N CYS A 35 9.68 -17.19 -9.30
CA CYS A 35 11.15 -17.15 -9.33
C CYS A 35 11.81 -18.42 -8.79
N GLY A 36 11.07 -19.33 -8.13
CA GLY A 36 11.62 -20.59 -7.60
C GLY A 36 12.68 -20.41 -6.50
N ILE A 37 12.75 -19.23 -5.87
CA ILE A 37 13.74 -18.91 -4.86
C ILE A 37 13.31 -19.55 -3.53
N SER A 38 14.05 -20.59 -3.11
CA SER A 38 13.81 -21.31 -1.84
C SER A 38 14.61 -20.74 -0.66
N PHE A 39 15.47 -19.74 -0.91
CA PHE A 39 16.27 -19.09 0.12
C PHE A 39 15.47 -17.95 0.77
N PHE A 40 15.18 -18.08 2.06
CA PHE A 40 14.46 -17.07 2.83
C PHE A 40 15.40 -16.35 3.81
N PRO A 41 16.01 -15.23 3.40
CA PRO A 41 16.88 -14.45 4.27
C PRO A 41 16.07 -13.77 5.38
N PHE A 42 16.67 -13.66 6.58
CA PHE A 42 16.08 -12.91 7.70
C PHE A 42 15.76 -11.46 7.34
N LEU A 43 16.47 -10.88 6.36
CA LEU A 43 16.23 -9.53 5.85
C LEU A 43 14.80 -9.34 5.31
N ASN A 44 14.14 -10.39 4.81
CA ASN A 44 12.75 -10.33 4.37
C ASN A 44 11.78 -10.05 5.52
N PHE A 45 12.12 -10.37 6.77
CA PHE A 45 11.31 -9.98 7.93
C PHE A 45 11.30 -8.46 8.16
N ILE A 46 12.39 -7.76 7.84
CA ILE A 46 12.42 -6.29 7.89
C ILE A 46 11.45 -5.71 6.84
N GLY A 47 11.26 -6.41 5.72
CA GLY A 47 10.28 -6.07 4.69
C GLY A 47 8.84 -5.94 5.22
N VAL A 48 8.46 -6.71 6.25
CA VAL A 48 7.14 -6.58 6.90
C VAL A 48 6.96 -5.19 7.51
N PHE A 49 7.98 -4.66 8.19
CA PHE A 49 7.94 -3.33 8.79
C PHE A 49 7.90 -2.23 7.72
N VAL A 50 8.64 -2.43 6.63
CA VAL A 50 8.64 -1.48 5.50
C VAL A 50 7.27 -1.43 4.83
N ILE A 51 6.69 -2.57 4.49
CA ILE A 51 5.36 -2.66 3.86
C ILE A 51 4.28 -2.08 4.78
N ALA A 52 4.38 -2.29 6.09
CA ALA A 52 3.44 -1.69 7.03
C ALA A 52 3.49 -0.16 7.02
N GLY A 53 4.67 0.44 6.90
CA GLY A 53 4.83 1.89 6.77
C GLY A 53 4.25 2.44 5.47
N ILE A 54 4.63 1.84 4.33
CA ILE A 54 4.19 2.29 3.00
C ILE A 54 2.68 2.09 2.82
N GLY A 55 2.16 0.91 3.17
CA GLY A 55 0.74 0.61 3.02
C GLY A 55 -0.15 1.46 3.94
N ALA A 56 0.37 1.90 5.08
CA ALA A 56 -0.35 2.83 5.93
C ALA A 56 -0.43 4.24 5.34
N ASP A 57 0.65 4.70 4.69
CA ASP A 57 0.70 5.98 3.97
C ASP A 57 -0.37 6.04 2.86
N ASP A 58 -0.46 5.00 2.04
CA ASP A 58 -1.45 4.92 0.95
C ASP A 58 -2.90 4.98 1.45
N CYS A 59 -3.20 4.37 2.60
CA CYS A 59 -4.52 4.47 3.22
C CYS A 59 -4.86 5.92 3.64
N PHE A 60 -3.88 6.68 4.11
CA PHE A 60 -4.07 8.09 4.45
C PHE A 60 -4.29 8.95 3.21
N VAL A 61 -3.50 8.73 2.16
CA VAL A 61 -3.67 9.43 0.88
C VAL A 61 -5.07 9.19 0.31
N MET A 62 -5.56 7.95 0.33
CA MET A 62 -6.92 7.63 -0.17
C MET A 62 -7.99 8.37 0.64
N TYR A 63 -7.87 8.37 1.97
CA TYR A 63 -8.84 8.99 2.85
C TYR A 63 -8.87 10.52 2.71
N ASP A 64 -7.71 11.16 2.62
CA ASP A 64 -7.60 12.60 2.43
C ASP A 64 -8.23 13.02 1.09
N LYS A 65 -7.89 12.32 0.00
CA LYS A 65 -8.49 12.57 -1.32
C LYS A 65 -9.99 12.35 -1.33
N TRP A 66 -10.49 11.36 -0.59
CA TRP A 66 -11.92 11.13 -0.44
C TRP A 66 -12.60 12.31 0.25
N MET A 67 -12.01 12.82 1.34
CA MET A 67 -12.54 13.99 2.05
C MET A 67 -12.52 15.25 1.16
N MET A 68 -11.43 15.47 0.41
CA MET A 68 -11.33 16.56 -0.56
C MET A 68 -12.39 16.46 -1.66
N ALA A 69 -12.60 15.26 -2.22
CA ALA A 69 -13.61 15.03 -3.24
C ALA A 69 -15.02 15.26 -2.70
N LYS A 70 -15.29 14.82 -1.46
CA LYS A 70 -16.57 15.06 -0.77
C LYS A 70 -16.85 16.55 -0.58
N CYS A 71 -15.85 17.36 -0.23
CA CYS A 71 -16.00 18.82 -0.09
C CYS A 71 -16.20 19.55 -1.43
N ARG A 72 -15.71 18.99 -2.54
CA ARG A 72 -15.87 19.57 -3.89
C ARG A 72 -17.22 19.23 -4.53
N CYS A 73 -17.89 18.16 -4.09
CA CYS A 73 -19.20 17.76 -4.59
C CYS A 73 -20.35 18.47 -3.83
N LEU A 74 -21.52 18.58 -4.47
CA LEU A 74 -22.71 19.12 -3.80
C LEU A 74 -23.10 18.29 -2.57
N PRO A 75 -23.63 18.92 -1.51
CA PRO A 75 -24.14 18.20 -0.35
C PRO A 75 -25.29 17.28 -0.76
N GLY A 76 -25.09 15.97 -0.62
CA GLY A 76 -26.04 14.93 -1.06
C GLY A 76 -25.67 14.19 -2.35
N ALA A 77 -24.50 14.50 -2.94
CA ALA A 77 -24.00 13.74 -4.09
C ALA A 77 -23.82 12.25 -3.77
N ASN A 78 -24.13 11.40 -4.75
CA ASN A 78 -24.04 9.95 -4.63
C ASN A 78 -22.59 9.52 -4.33
N SER A 79 -22.40 8.59 -3.39
CA SER A 79 -21.08 8.12 -2.97
C SER A 79 -20.26 7.53 -4.13
N ARG A 80 -20.92 6.97 -5.15
CA ARG A 80 -20.26 6.51 -6.38
C ARG A 80 -19.58 7.64 -7.15
N THR A 81 -20.21 8.79 -7.27
CA THR A 81 -19.68 9.94 -8.01
C THR A 81 -18.46 10.54 -7.30
N VAL A 82 -18.49 10.57 -5.95
CA VAL A 82 -17.34 10.98 -5.13
C VAL A 82 -16.19 9.98 -5.28
N ALA A 83 -16.50 8.68 -5.28
CA ALA A 83 -15.51 7.61 -5.47
C ALA A 83 -14.82 7.70 -6.83
N GLU A 84 -15.59 7.84 -7.92
CA GLU A 84 -15.06 7.93 -9.28
C GLU A 84 -14.10 9.12 -9.44
N ARG A 85 -14.45 10.27 -8.86
CA ARG A 85 -13.62 11.47 -8.90
C ARG A 85 -12.33 11.31 -8.11
N CYS A 86 -12.42 10.71 -6.92
CA CYS A 86 -11.29 10.50 -6.02
C CYS A 86 -10.33 9.41 -6.53
N TYR A 87 -10.86 8.37 -7.18
CA TYR A 87 -10.13 7.15 -7.52
C TYR A 87 -8.91 7.43 -8.38
N TRP A 88 -9.06 8.21 -9.45
CA TRP A 88 -7.97 8.44 -10.41
C TRP A 88 -6.83 9.27 -9.79
N ASP A 89 -7.17 10.35 -9.09
CA ASP A 89 -6.18 11.21 -8.44
C ASP A 89 -5.42 10.48 -7.33
N SER A 90 -6.12 9.64 -6.58
CA SER A 90 -5.54 8.82 -5.50
C SER A 90 -4.66 7.71 -6.06
N CYS A 91 -5.14 7.03 -7.11
CA CYS A 91 -4.42 5.93 -7.76
C CYS A 91 -3.10 6.42 -8.37
N TRP A 92 -3.08 7.57 -9.03
CA TRP A 92 -1.83 8.11 -9.59
C TRP A 92 -0.81 8.47 -8.51
N ALA A 93 -1.25 9.06 -7.40
CA ALA A 93 -0.38 9.39 -6.29
C ALA A 93 0.25 8.12 -5.68
N MET A 94 -0.58 7.11 -5.36
CA MET A 94 -0.14 5.84 -4.76
C MET A 94 0.72 5.01 -5.72
N LEU A 95 0.41 5.04 -7.02
CA LEU A 95 1.19 4.32 -8.02
C LEU A 95 2.60 4.89 -8.10
N LEU A 96 2.77 6.21 -8.08
CA LEU A 96 4.09 6.84 -8.14
C LEU A 96 4.92 6.53 -6.88
N THR A 97 4.33 6.60 -5.69
CA THR A 97 5.03 6.26 -4.42
C THR A 97 5.42 4.78 -4.38
N SER A 98 4.49 3.89 -4.77
CA SER A 98 4.75 2.45 -4.82
C SER A 98 5.79 2.09 -5.88
N LEU A 99 5.71 2.68 -7.07
CA LEU A 99 6.63 2.41 -8.18
C LEU A 99 8.05 2.86 -7.84
N THR A 100 8.22 4.05 -7.27
CA THR A 100 9.54 4.56 -6.89
C THR A 100 10.17 3.70 -5.78
N THR A 101 9.38 3.27 -4.80
CA THR A 101 9.86 2.36 -3.74
C THR A 101 10.22 0.99 -4.29
N SER A 102 9.38 0.42 -5.14
CA SER A 102 9.62 -0.84 -5.84
C SER A 102 10.89 -0.78 -6.68
N ALA A 103 11.09 0.30 -7.45
CA ALA A 103 12.29 0.50 -8.26
C ALA A 103 13.56 0.55 -7.40
N ALA A 104 13.51 1.17 -6.22
CA ALA A 104 14.64 1.17 -5.28
C ALA A 104 14.99 -0.25 -4.80
N PHE A 105 13.98 -1.07 -4.46
CA PHE A 105 14.20 -2.47 -4.08
C PHE A 105 14.72 -3.32 -5.25
N PHE A 106 14.16 -3.16 -6.45
CA PHE A 106 14.64 -3.87 -7.65
C PHE A 106 16.07 -3.48 -8.04
N SER A 107 16.49 -2.23 -7.79
CA SER A 107 17.87 -1.82 -8.01
C SER A 107 18.86 -2.63 -7.16
N ASN A 108 18.48 -2.99 -5.93
CA ASN A 108 19.31 -3.81 -5.05
C ASN A 108 19.53 -5.24 -5.58
N ALA A 109 18.65 -5.75 -6.44
CA ALA A 109 18.79 -7.09 -7.04
C ALA A 109 20.03 -7.23 -7.94
N ILE A 110 20.61 -6.11 -8.41
CA ILE A 110 21.86 -6.10 -9.21
C ILE A 110 23.07 -6.37 -8.30
N THR A 111 22.94 -6.18 -6.98
CA THR A 111 24.04 -6.33 -6.04
C THR A 111 24.40 -7.81 -5.86
N PRO A 112 25.69 -8.20 -5.95
CA PRO A 112 26.11 -9.60 -5.87
C PRO A 112 26.08 -10.22 -4.45
N ILE A 113 25.48 -9.54 -3.47
CA ILE A 113 25.48 -9.94 -2.05
C ILE A 113 24.17 -10.69 -1.74
N ALA A 114 24.26 -12.00 -1.49
CA ALA A 114 23.11 -12.91 -1.40
C ALA A 114 22.00 -12.55 -0.38
N PRO A 115 22.27 -11.91 0.77
CA PRO A 115 21.21 -11.44 1.67
C PRO A 115 20.49 -10.16 1.22
N ILE A 116 21.09 -9.39 0.30
CA ILE A 116 20.60 -8.08 -0.17
C ILE A 116 19.88 -8.21 -1.52
N ARG A 117 20.27 -9.23 -2.29
CA ARG A 117 19.67 -9.62 -3.57
C ARG A 117 18.37 -10.39 -3.37
#